data_AF-A0A522V3L9-F1
#
_entry.id   AF-A0A522V3L9-F1
#
_cell.length_a   1.000
_cell.length_b   1.000
_cell.length_c   1.000
_cell.angle_alpha   90.00
_cell.angle_beta   90.00
_cell.angle_gamma   90.00
#
_symmetry.space_group_name_H-M   'P 1'
#
loop_
_entity.id
_entity.type
_entity.pdbx_description
1 polymer ?
#
loop_
_entity_poly.entity_id
_entity_poly.type
_entity_poly.pdbx_seq_one_letter_code
_entity_poly.pdbx_strand_id
1 'polypeptide(L)'
;MPWLMEFRNALQWGNSLRADLFKAKNLGYLVLLAVLVTLAAGLALFLVDPNIKTPLDGVWSAWVTMTHVGFGDVVPISFLGRLLAAVLILLGLVLFSLFTALVSVALIGRNMDALGVEMRRVDQGTARIEDEEDRILRELARLHERMEALERRLATASEADASQKTRVESPP
;
A
#
# COMPACT_ATOMS: atom_id res chain seq x y z
N MET A 1 35.33 -5.82 10.04
CA MET A 1 34.51 -5.25 11.14
C MET A 1 33.08 -5.04 10.62
N PRO A 2 32.19 -6.05 10.69
CA PRO A 2 30.82 -6.00 10.18
C PRO A 2 29.96 -4.85 10.78
N TRP A 3 30.30 -4.43 11.99
CA TRP A 3 29.63 -3.36 12.73
C TRP A 3 29.59 -1.98 12.03
N LEU A 4 30.60 -1.65 11.22
CA LEU A 4 30.66 -0.37 10.50
C LEU A 4 29.70 -0.35 9.28
N MET A 5 29.42 -1.50 8.68
CA MET A 5 28.44 -1.60 7.59
C MET A 5 27.01 -1.58 8.11
N GLU A 6 26.75 -2.25 9.24
CA GLU A 6 25.47 -2.18 9.97
C GLU A 6 25.15 -0.73 10.37
N PHE A 7 26.11 -0.01 10.93
CA PHE A 7 25.92 1.39 11.36
C PHE A 7 25.64 2.33 10.17
N ARG A 8 26.37 2.15 9.06
CA ARG A 8 26.15 2.94 7.84
C ARG A 8 24.80 2.61 7.20
N ASN A 9 24.39 1.34 7.20
CA ASN A 9 23.05 0.93 6.75
C ASN A 9 21.94 1.49 7.65
N ALA A 10 22.13 1.49 8.97
CA ALA A 10 21.18 2.07 9.91
C ALA A 10 21.02 3.59 9.72
N LEU A 11 22.13 4.31 9.47
CA LEU A 11 22.09 5.74 9.18
C LEU A 11 21.44 6.04 7.83
N GLN A 12 21.72 5.24 6.81
CA GLN A 12 21.12 5.37 5.48
C GLN A 12 19.62 5.03 5.51
N TRP A 13 19.22 4.04 6.31
CA TRP A 13 17.82 3.70 6.58
C TRP A 13 17.09 4.85 7.30
N GLY A 14 17.73 5.48 8.29
CA GLY A 14 17.17 6.68 8.95
C GLY A 14 17.01 7.87 8.00
N ASN A 15 17.95 8.07 7.08
CA ASN A 15 17.89 9.19 6.13
C ASN A 15 16.84 8.99 5.04
N SER A 16 16.64 7.75 4.59
CA SER A 16 15.58 7.40 3.62
C SER A 16 14.18 7.45 4.26
N LEU A 17 14.06 7.10 5.54
CA LEU A 17 12.82 7.31 6.32
C LEU A 17 12.45 8.77 6.45
N ARG A 18 13.43 9.62 6.76
CA ARG A 18 13.22 11.07 6.79
C ARG A 18 12.75 11.57 5.43
N ALA A 19 13.39 11.18 4.34
CA ALA A 19 13.00 11.62 3.00
C ALA A 19 11.55 11.26 2.65
N ASP A 20 11.08 10.07 3.02
CA ASP A 20 9.72 9.62 2.71
C ASP A 20 8.67 10.25 3.64
N LEU A 21 9.01 10.48 4.92
CA LEU A 21 8.18 11.27 5.84
C LEU A 21 8.07 12.74 5.38
N PHE A 22 9.15 13.34 4.87
CA PHE A 22 9.15 14.71 4.34
C PHE A 22 8.43 14.83 2.99
N LYS A 23 8.38 13.77 2.18
CA LYS A 23 7.58 13.71 0.94
C LYS A 23 6.08 13.54 1.21
N ALA A 24 5.71 12.93 2.33
CA ALA A 24 4.32 12.82 2.75
C ALA A 24 3.77 14.20 3.14
N LYS A 25 3.34 14.99 2.14
CA LYS A 25 2.70 16.31 2.32
C LYS A 25 1.65 16.31 3.43
N ASN A 26 0.87 15.23 3.51
CA ASN A 26 -0.17 15.03 4.53
C ASN A 26 0.38 15.04 5.97
N LEU A 27 1.58 14.49 6.20
CA LEU A 27 2.22 14.48 7.51
C LEU A 27 2.65 15.90 7.92
N GLY A 28 3.23 16.65 6.98
CA GLY A 28 3.60 18.05 7.20
C GLY A 28 2.38 18.93 7.52
N TYR A 29 1.27 18.75 6.78
CA TYR A 29 0.02 19.45 7.08
C TYR A 29 -0.56 19.09 8.44
N LEU A 30 -0.44 17.83 8.87
CA LEU A 30 -0.91 17.39 10.18
C LEU A 30 -0.12 18.01 11.33
N VAL A 31 1.21 18.06 11.21
CA VAL A 31 2.08 18.71 12.21
C VAL A 31 1.81 20.22 12.24
N LEU A 32 1.66 20.85 11.08
CA LEU A 32 1.32 22.27 10.99
C LEU A 32 -0.04 22.56 11.66
N LEU A 33 -1.04 21.72 11.39
CA LEU A 33 -2.36 21.81 12.02
C LEU A 33 -2.25 21.63 13.54
N ALA A 34 -1.47 20.66 14.02
CA ALA A 34 -1.24 20.44 15.44
C ALA A 34 -0.67 21.70 16.11
N VAL A 35 0.38 22.29 15.53
CA VAL A 35 0.99 23.52 16.04
C VAL A 35 -0.01 24.68 16.04
N LEU A 36 -0.76 24.86 14.95
CA LEU A 36 -1.75 25.93 14.84
C LEU A 36 -2.85 25.78 15.90
N VAL A 37 -3.36 24.57 16.10
CA VAL A 37 -4.36 24.25 17.13
C VAL A 37 -3.79 24.52 18.52
N THR A 38 -2.57 24.09 18.81
CA THR A 38 -1.93 24.35 20.11
C THR A 38 -1.75 25.84 20.38
N LEU A 39 -1.31 26.62 19.39
CA LEU A 39 -1.18 28.07 19.53
C LEU A 39 -2.54 28.74 19.75
N ALA A 40 -3.55 28.37 18.97
CA ALA A 40 -4.89 28.91 19.08
C ALA A 40 -5.54 28.56 20.43
N ALA A 41 -5.44 27.30 20.86
CA ALA A 41 -5.96 26.84 22.14
C ALA A 41 -5.22 27.49 23.31
N GLY A 42 -3.88 27.63 23.22
CA GLY A 42 -3.08 28.29 24.25
C GLY A 42 -3.43 29.76 24.42
N LEU A 43 -3.65 30.47 23.30
CA LEU A 43 -4.12 31.85 23.34
C LEU A 43 -5.55 31.94 23.92
N ALA A 44 -6.45 31.05 23.52
CA ALA A 44 -7.80 30.99 24.07
C ALA A 44 -7.81 30.73 25.58
N LEU A 45 -6.95 29.82 26.05
CA LEU A 45 -6.77 29.53 27.47
C LEU A 45 -6.25 30.76 28.24
N PHE A 46 -5.29 31.51 27.68
CA PHE A 46 -4.83 32.78 28.25
C PHE A 46 -5.95 33.84 28.37
N LEU A 47 -6.85 33.93 27.39
CA LEU A 47 -7.95 34.91 27.43
C LEU A 47 -9.05 34.55 28.43
N VAL A 48 -9.31 33.26 28.60
CA VAL A 48 -10.48 32.75 29.33
C VAL A 48 -10.14 32.41 30.78
N ASP A 49 -8.91 31.97 31.06
CA ASP A 49 -8.54 31.47 32.38
C ASP A 49 -7.65 32.45 33.16
N PRO A 50 -8.08 32.91 34.35
CA PRO A 50 -7.30 33.87 35.13
C PRO A 50 -6.02 33.28 35.74
N ASN A 51 -5.87 31.94 35.78
CA ASN A 51 -4.64 31.33 36.27
C ASN A 51 -3.47 31.46 35.29
N ILE A 52 -3.77 31.67 34.01
CA ILE A 52 -2.77 31.76 32.94
C ILE A 52 -2.39 33.23 32.77
N LYS A 53 -1.22 33.60 33.28
CA LYS A 53 -0.81 35.01 33.40
C LYS A 53 -0.17 35.57 32.14
N THR A 54 0.43 34.73 31.31
CA THR A 54 1.07 35.15 30.06
C THR A 54 0.58 34.32 28.88
N PRO A 55 0.61 34.87 27.64
CA PRO A 55 0.25 34.10 26.46
C PRO A 55 1.19 32.90 26.23
N LEU A 56 2.45 33.01 26.64
CA LEU A 56 3.42 31.92 26.57
C LEU A 56 3.05 30.79 27.53
N ASP A 57 2.58 31.10 28.74
CA ASP A 57 2.08 30.09 29.69
C ASP A 57 0.85 29.35 29.14
N GLY A 58 -0.01 30.07 28.42
CA GLY A 58 -1.17 29.48 27.74
C GLY A 58 -0.76 28.50 26.65
N VAL A 59 0.17 28.91 25.78
CA VAL A 59 0.74 28.04 24.73
C VAL A 59 1.47 26.85 25.33
N TRP A 60 2.24 27.05 26.41
CA TRP A 60 2.91 25.99 27.13
C TRP A 60 1.92 24.97 27.69
N SER A 61 0.89 25.43 28.41
CA SER A 61 -0.18 24.60 28.96
C SER A 61 -0.90 23.81 27.86
N ALA A 62 -1.22 24.45 26.73
CA ALA A 62 -1.81 23.78 25.58
C ALA A 62 -0.86 22.75 24.93
N TRP A 63 0.44 23.05 24.86
CA TRP A 63 1.45 22.16 24.29
C TRP A 63 1.57 20.87 25.09
N VAL A 64 1.79 20.97 26.41
CA VAL A 64 1.94 19.80 27.29
C VAL A 64 0.66 18.97 27.36
N THR A 65 -0.50 19.60 27.18
CA THR A 65 -1.81 18.94 27.11
C THR A 65 -2.00 18.20 25.79
N MET A 66 -1.70 18.85 24.66
CA MET A 66 -1.78 18.27 23.32
C MET A 66 -0.88 17.03 23.19
N THR A 67 0.32 17.08 23.77
CA THR A 67 1.27 15.95 23.77
C THR A 67 0.98 14.92 24.86
N HIS A 68 -0.07 15.09 25.68
CA HIS A 68 -0.44 14.20 26.78
C HIS A 68 0.65 14.03 27.86
N VAL A 69 1.58 14.99 27.96
CA VAL A 69 2.63 14.98 28.98
C VAL A 69 2.07 15.47 30.31
N GLY A 70 1.32 16.58 30.27
CA GLY A 70 0.55 17.08 31.40
C GLY A 70 1.34 17.31 32.68
N PHE A 71 2.40 18.13 32.65
CA PHE A 71 3.23 18.43 33.82
C PHE A 71 2.44 19.00 35.02
N GLY A 72 1.32 19.68 34.75
CA GLY A 72 0.43 20.21 35.80
C GLY A 72 0.94 21.48 36.48
N ASP A 73 2.01 22.09 35.96
CA ASP A 73 2.60 23.34 36.43
C ASP A 73 1.75 24.56 36.08
N VAL A 74 1.20 24.59 34.86
CA VAL A 74 0.23 25.60 34.41
C VAL A 74 -1.00 24.91 33.87
N VAL A 75 -2.12 25.06 34.57
CA VAL A 75 -3.40 24.44 34.21
C VAL A 75 -4.56 25.43 34.35
N PRO A 76 -5.59 25.34 33.48
CA PRO A 76 -6.78 26.15 33.63
C PRO A 76 -7.60 25.74 34.86
N ILE A 77 -8.00 26.71 35.67
CA ILE A 77 -8.82 26.48 36.87
C ILE A 77 -10.29 26.87 36.66
N SER A 78 -10.57 27.74 35.69
CA SER A 78 -11.92 28.20 35.37
C SER A 78 -12.74 27.08 34.71
N PHE A 79 -14.07 27.17 34.82
CA PHE A 79 -14.97 26.21 34.19
C PHE A 79 -14.77 26.16 32.67
N LEU A 80 -14.71 27.33 32.01
CA LEU A 80 -14.51 27.43 30.57
C LEU A 80 -13.11 26.97 30.14
N GLY A 81 -12.07 27.31 30.91
CA GLY A 81 -10.71 26.85 30.65
C GLY A 81 -10.58 25.32 30.75
N ARG A 82 -11.23 24.70 31.75
CA ARG A 82 -11.30 23.23 31.86
C ARG A 82 -12.05 22.58 30.71
N LEU A 83 -13.15 23.19 30.24
CA LEU A 83 -13.88 22.71 29.08
C LEU A 83 -13.01 22.76 27.81
N LEU A 84 -12.29 23.86 27.59
CA LEU A 84 -11.34 24.00 26.48
C LEU A 84 -10.20 22.97 26.58
N ALA A 85 -9.63 22.77 27.76
CA ALA A 85 -8.62 21.75 27.98
C ALA A 85 -9.14 20.33 27.71
N ALA A 86 -10.37 20.01 28.14
CA ALA A 86 -10.99 18.72 27.85
C ALA A 86 -11.15 18.46 26.34
N VAL A 87 -11.59 19.48 25.59
CA VAL A 87 -11.66 19.40 24.12
C VAL A 87 -10.27 19.24 23.52
N LEU A 88 -9.27 19.97 24.02
CA LEU A 88 -7.89 19.87 23.55
C LEU A 88 -7.29 18.48 23.77
N ILE A 89 -7.58 17.82 24.90
CA ILE A 89 -7.15 16.44 25.17
C ILE A 89 -7.73 15.49 24.11
N LEU A 90 -9.04 15.55 23.85
CA LEU A 90 -9.69 14.71 22.84
C LEU A 90 -9.11 14.97 21.44
N LEU A 91 -8.86 16.23 21.11
CA LEU A 91 -8.28 16.62 19.83
C LEU A 91 -6.84 16.10 19.70
N GLY A 92 -6.04 16.20 20.75
CA GLY A 92 -4.69 15.65 20.80
C GLY A 92 -4.68 14.13 20.59
N LEU A 93 -5.62 13.39 21.18
CA LEU A 93 -5.79 11.94 20.97
C LEU A 93 -6.01 11.60 19.49
N VAL A 94 -6.93 12.33 18.83
CA VAL A 94 -7.23 12.12 17.42
C VAL A 94 -6.01 12.42 16.55
N LEU A 95 -5.33 13.55 16.80
CA LEU A 95 -4.14 13.93 16.03
C LEU A 95 -2.98 12.95 16.25
N PHE A 96 -2.76 12.48 17.47
CA PHE A 96 -1.69 11.53 17.79
C PHE A 96 -1.95 10.16 17.14
N SER A 97 -3.22 9.72 17.13
CA SER A 97 -3.64 8.51 16.40
C SER A 97 -3.38 8.64 14.90
N LEU A 98 -3.78 9.77 14.29
CA LEU A 98 -3.55 10.01 12.87
C LEU A 98 -2.06 10.17 12.52
N PHE A 99 -1.27 10.79 13.38
CA PHE A 99 0.18 10.84 13.25
C PHE A 99 0.77 9.44 13.22
N THR A 100 0.37 8.58 14.17
CA THR A 100 0.80 7.17 14.23
C THR A 100 0.40 6.41 12.96
N ALA A 101 -0.83 6.60 12.48
CA ALA A 101 -1.33 5.98 11.26
C ALA A 101 -0.53 6.41 10.02
N LEU A 102 -0.24 7.70 9.86
CA LEU A 102 0.55 8.20 8.73
C LEU A 102 2.00 7.71 8.78
N VAL A 103 2.61 7.66 9.97
CA VAL A 103 3.94 7.06 10.15
C VAL A 103 3.89 5.59 9.77
N SER A 104 2.88 4.84 10.22
CA SER A 104 2.69 3.44 9.84
C SER A 104 2.57 3.28 8.32
N VAL A 105 1.76 4.10 7.64
CA VAL A 105 1.65 4.09 6.17
C VAL A 105 2.96 4.42 5.49
N ALA A 106 3.73 5.39 5.99
CA ALA A 106 5.04 5.72 5.42
C ALA A 106 6.05 4.57 5.58
N LEU A 107 5.98 3.83 6.69
CA LEU A 107 6.79 2.62 6.90
C LEU A 107 6.32 1.48 5.99
N ILE A 108 5.01 1.24 5.93
CA ILE A 108 4.38 0.20 5.11
C ILE A 108 4.57 0.46 3.63
N GLY A 109 4.57 1.72 3.19
CA GLY A 109 4.75 2.11 1.79
C GLY A 109 6.05 1.56 1.21
N ARG A 110 7.12 1.52 2.02
CA ARG A 110 8.39 0.89 1.63
C ARG A 110 8.25 -0.62 1.39
N ASN A 111 7.44 -1.28 2.23
CA ASN A 111 7.13 -2.71 2.05
C ASN A 111 6.17 -2.92 0.88
N MET A 112 5.24 -2.00 0.61
CA MET A 112 4.29 -2.11 -0.50
C MET A 112 4.96 -1.94 -1.85
N ASP A 113 6.01 -1.11 -1.98
CA ASP A 113 6.81 -1.06 -3.20
C ASP A 113 7.49 -2.41 -3.48
N ALA A 114 8.01 -3.07 -2.44
CA ALA A 114 8.58 -4.41 -2.56
C ALA A 114 7.52 -5.47 -2.89
N LEU A 115 6.36 -5.44 -2.22
CA LEU A 115 5.22 -6.32 -2.47
C LEU A 115 4.61 -6.09 -3.86
N GLY A 116 4.59 -4.86 -4.36
CA GLY A 116 4.06 -4.50 -5.69
C GLY A 116 4.94 -5.02 -6.82
N VAL A 117 6.27 -5.05 -6.62
CA VAL A 117 7.21 -5.70 -7.55
C VAL A 117 7.00 -7.21 -7.58
N GLU A 118 6.79 -7.84 -6.42
CA GLU A 118 6.51 -9.26 -6.32
C GLU A 118 5.17 -9.63 -6.97
N MET A 119 4.11 -8.84 -6.72
CA MET A 119 2.81 -9.04 -7.33
C MET A 119 2.86 -8.90 -8.86
N ARG A 120 3.64 -7.95 -9.39
CA ARG A 120 3.87 -7.83 -10.84
C ARG A 120 4.57 -9.05 -11.44
N ARG A 121 5.48 -9.70 -10.70
CA ARG A 121 6.13 -10.94 -11.15
C ARG A 121 5.16 -12.12 -11.14
N VAL A 122 4.28 -12.18 -10.15
CA VAL A 122 3.21 -13.19 -10.09
C VAL A 122 2.28 -13.01 -11.28
N ASP A 123 1.79 -11.80 -11.54
CA ASP A 123 0.91 -11.49 -12.67
C ASP A 123 1.55 -11.84 -14.03
N GLN A 124 2.85 -11.52 -14.19
CA GLN A 124 3.62 -11.93 -15.37
C GLN A 124 3.79 -13.46 -15.48
N GLY A 125 3.91 -14.15 -14.35
CA GLY A 125 3.95 -15.61 -14.29
C GLY A 125 2.62 -16.22 -14.73
N THR A 126 1.50 -15.70 -14.23
CA THR A 126 0.15 -16.16 -14.58
C THR A 126 -0.15 -15.94 -16.06
N ALA A 127 0.17 -14.74 -16.60
CA ALA A 127 -0.04 -14.43 -18.01
C ALA A 127 0.78 -15.34 -18.95
N ARG A 128 2.02 -15.70 -18.57
CA ARG A 128 2.82 -16.66 -19.34
C ARG A 128 2.24 -18.07 -19.34
N ILE A 129 1.67 -18.50 -18.21
CA ILE A 129 1.04 -19.82 -18.10
C ILE A 129 -0.21 -19.85 -18.99
N GLU A 130 -1.01 -18.80 -18.98
CA GLU A 130 -2.21 -18.69 -19.82
C GLU A 130 -1.87 -18.72 -21.32
N ASP A 131 -0.83 -18.00 -21.75
CA ASP A 131 -0.32 -18.05 -23.14
C ASP A 131 0.16 -19.47 -23.53
N GLU A 132 0.82 -20.17 -22.61
CA GLU A 132 1.36 -21.51 -22.84
C GLU A 132 0.24 -22.57 -22.90
N GLU A 133 -0.77 -22.46 -22.04
CA GLU A 133 -1.99 -23.28 -22.08
C GLU A 133 -2.72 -23.11 -23.41
N ASP A 134 -2.95 -21.87 -23.85
CA ASP A 134 -3.58 -21.57 -25.14
C ASP A 134 -2.79 -22.14 -26.33
N ARG A 135 -1.45 -22.14 -26.22
CA ARG A 135 -0.60 -22.73 -27.25
C ARG A 135 -0.74 -24.25 -27.29
N ILE A 136 -0.75 -24.91 -26.14
CA ILE A 136 -0.90 -26.36 -26.04
C ILE A 136 -2.27 -26.78 -26.59
N LEU A 137 -3.35 -26.08 -26.23
CA LEU A 137 -4.70 -26.37 -26.72
C LEU A 137 -4.80 -26.23 -28.25
N ARG A 138 -4.14 -25.23 -28.83
CA ARG A 138 -4.06 -25.06 -30.29
C ARG A 138 -3.27 -26.18 -30.98
N GLU A 139 -2.15 -26.61 -30.39
CA GLU A 139 -1.37 -27.72 -30.91
C GLU A 139 -2.16 -29.04 -30.85
N LEU A 140 -2.90 -29.30 -29.75
CA LEU A 140 -3.78 -30.45 -29.62
C LEU A 140 -4.90 -30.45 -30.67
N ALA A 141 -5.57 -29.32 -30.87
CA ALA A 141 -6.61 -29.19 -31.90
C ALA A 141 -6.06 -29.50 -33.31
N ARG A 142 -4.86 -28.99 -33.61
CA ARG A 142 -4.19 -29.21 -34.90
C ARG A 142 -3.80 -30.68 -35.11
N LEU A 143 -3.34 -31.37 -34.06
CA LEU A 143 -3.00 -32.79 -34.14
C LEU A 143 -4.24 -33.65 -34.39
N HIS A 144 -5.36 -33.31 -33.75
CA HIS A 144 -6.63 -34.00 -33.93
C HIS A 144 -7.13 -33.89 -35.38
N GLU A 145 -7.12 -32.69 -35.94
CA GLU A 145 -7.54 -32.44 -37.32
C GLU A 145 -6.67 -33.20 -38.35
N ARG A 146 -5.37 -33.32 -38.06
CA ARG A 146 -4.40 -34.03 -38.91
C ARG A 146 -4.60 -35.54 -38.88
N MET A 147 -4.94 -36.09 -37.72
CA MET A 147 -5.31 -37.50 -37.58
C MET A 147 -6.57 -37.83 -38.40
N GLU A 148 -7.63 -37.04 -38.28
CA GLU A 148 -8.87 -37.23 -39.07
C GLU A 148 -8.59 -37.17 -40.59
N ALA A 149 -7.76 -36.23 -41.04
CA ALA A 149 -7.42 -36.11 -42.46
C ALA A 149 -6.65 -37.34 -42.98
N LEU A 150 -5.79 -37.94 -42.15
CA LEU A 150 -5.07 -39.18 -42.46
C LEU A 150 -6.02 -40.37 -42.55
N GLU A 151 -6.95 -40.51 -41.59
CA GLU A 151 -7.98 -41.55 -41.62
C GLU A 151 -8.84 -41.45 -42.88
N ARG A 152 -9.29 -40.25 -43.26
CA ARG A 152 -10.06 -40.03 -44.51
C ARG A 152 -9.27 -40.39 -45.76
N ARG A 153 -7.97 -40.08 -45.81
CA ARG A 153 -7.09 -40.45 -46.93
C ARG A 153 -6.89 -41.96 -47.03
N LEU A 154 -6.73 -42.64 -45.90
CA LEU A 154 -6.62 -44.09 -45.87
C LEU A 154 -7.92 -44.77 -46.28
N ALA A 155 -9.08 -44.26 -45.84
CA ALA A 155 -10.39 -44.76 -46.24
C ALA A 155 -10.61 -44.63 -47.77
N THR A 156 -10.36 -43.45 -48.34
CA THR A 156 -10.49 -43.21 -49.80
C THR A 156 -9.49 -44.00 -50.63
N ALA A 157 -8.25 -44.18 -50.17
CA ALA A 157 -7.25 -45.02 -50.84
C ALA A 157 -7.63 -46.50 -50.83
N SER A 158 -8.18 -47.00 -49.72
CA SER A 158 -8.71 -48.37 -49.59
C SER A 158 -9.88 -48.62 -50.54
N GLU A 159 -10.83 -47.69 -50.65
CA GLU A 159 -11.96 -47.78 -51.57
C GLU A 159 -11.52 -47.72 -53.05
N ALA A 160 -10.53 -46.89 -53.39
CA ALA A 160 -9.98 -46.80 -54.73
C ALA A 160 -9.25 -48.10 -55.14
N ASP A 161 -8.48 -48.70 -54.24
CA ASP A 161 -7.80 -49.99 -54.47
C ASP A 161 -8.82 -51.14 -54.65
N ALA A 162 -9.89 -51.15 -53.85
CA ALA A 162 -11.00 -52.09 -54.00
C ALA A 162 -11.71 -51.94 -55.36
N SER A 163 -11.97 -50.70 -55.81
CA SER A 163 -12.63 -50.43 -57.10
C SER A 163 -11.72 -50.79 -58.29
N GLN A 164 -10.41 -50.58 -58.16
CA GLN A 164 -9.43 -50.97 -59.18
C GLN A 164 -9.34 -52.49 -59.32
N LYS A 165 -9.43 -53.23 -58.21
CA LYS A 165 -9.42 -54.70 -58.21
C LYS A 165 -10.68 -55.28 -58.89
N THR A 166 -11.86 -54.71 -58.64
CA THR A 166 -13.12 -55.16 -59.27
C THR A 166 -13.20 -54.80 -60.77
N ARG A 167 -12.55 -53.72 -61.22
CA ARG A 167 -12.52 -53.30 -62.64
C ARG A 167 -11.65 -54.19 -63.53
N VAL A 168 -10.64 -54.83 -62.97
CA VAL A 168 -9.74 -55.75 -63.70
C VAL A 168 -10.38 -57.13 -63.92
N GLU A 169 -11.46 -57.45 -63.20
CA GLU A 169 -12.09 -58.79 -63.20
C GLU A 169 -13.41 -58.87 -64.00
N SER A 170 -13.88 -57.78 -64.65
CA SER A 170 -15.08 -57.85 -65.52
C SER A 170 -14.72 -58.32 -66.94
N PRO A 171 -15.25 -59.47 -67.42
CA PRO A 171 -14.97 -59.96 -68.77
C PRO A 171 -15.79 -59.20 -69.83
N PRO A 172 -15.32 -59.08 -71.08
CA PRO A 172 -16.16 -58.74 -72.23
C PRO A 172 -17.10 -59.89 -72.61
#